data_AF-A0ABC9U273-F1
#
_entry.id   AF-A0ABC9U273-F1
#
_cell.length_a   1.000
_cell.length_b   1.000
_cell.length_c   1.000
_cell.angle_alpha   90.00
_cell.angle_beta   90.00
_cell.angle_gamma   90.00
#
_symmetry.space_group_name_H-M   'P 1'
#
loop_
_entity.id
_entity.type
_entity.pdbx_description
1 polymer ?
#
loop_
_entity_poly.entity_id
_entity_poly.type
_entity_poly.pdbx_seq_one_letter_code
_entity_poly.pdbx_strand_id
1 'polypeptide(L)'
;MTDQALKSVHIENHLVEKIHIEPSMTLTLNQQKLILYLASLINEYDTTLQEIELQISDFFKIIGRSYSSKSKELLEKSLVHLGSKVFFLPNESGDYKVLCRWLDTVEIDYRKNVLHLKLSETLAPYFLELSGKARTIFQFGYILQFRKSYSIDLYLYFCRFKNLNRPVMIPVDEALLRFGNGTYKRYTDLMRFVIKPATDEINEKSDLTVSFKAITESRKTTHICFYIIKKVGNQKLVAESWKNQYKKPNLKNVIEELFENDFIKEAQERNILSKNISSDDPTLDDFGLETLVKLKKHKSKVSNNFIEKANGTNLIEFLESVHPESVTYSNGNLVNADHDSLVIFGDGYYRYSCNESGTPVYYLTKYLNYNLNEAVQALIAFEGGSERTRTLVECPKSLNHTFYRPCDNVLANEAVKAYLTEERALSKNVIDRLFDEGKIYSASVKGQGKQYVCFSNNKINFYILRNTEPDGTQKLIISDDSYGFWFFTSESQNTRRDIFNYFEKQNEDYSYKLPLFVCESSIDAISLYELTEKRGIYVAMGGLKNGTFDNIINSFPNATEIILAVDNDPAGDKFCKYKNYKRIKPEAKDWNEDLQNKKRA
;
A
#
# COMPACT_ATOMS: atom_id res chain seq x y z
N MET A 1 -8.54 27.02 17.21
CA MET A 1 -8.84 25.83 16.39
C MET A 1 -8.30 24.52 16.98
N THR A 2 -8.08 24.39 18.30
CA THR A 2 -7.43 23.20 18.87
C THR A 2 -8.37 22.00 19.09
N ASP A 3 -9.69 22.17 19.08
CA ASP A 3 -10.64 21.07 19.34
C ASP A 3 -11.30 20.46 18.08
N GLN A 4 -11.24 21.14 16.93
CA GLN A 4 -12.01 20.75 15.73
C GLN A 4 -11.35 19.67 14.87
N ALA A 5 -10.05 19.39 15.03
CA ALA A 5 -9.30 18.46 14.17
C ALA A 5 -9.67 16.97 14.37
N LEU A 6 -10.51 16.65 15.36
CA LEU A 6 -10.80 15.28 15.77
C LEU A 6 -12.15 14.72 15.27
N LYS A 7 -13.04 15.53 14.68
CA LYS A 7 -14.36 15.05 14.24
C LYS A 7 -14.29 14.18 12.96
N SER A 8 -15.04 13.08 12.98
CA SER A 8 -15.33 12.29 11.79
C SER A 8 -16.38 13.03 10.96
N VAL A 9 -16.14 13.16 9.66
CA VAL A 9 -17.07 13.73 8.70
C VAL A 9 -17.80 12.59 8.01
N HIS A 10 -19.12 12.73 7.86
CA HIS A 10 -20.00 11.75 7.24
C HIS A 10 -20.62 12.40 6.01
N ILE A 11 -20.43 11.77 4.85
CA ILE A 11 -21.00 12.23 3.58
C ILE A 11 -21.64 11.03 2.89
N GLU A 12 -22.84 11.21 2.35
CA GLU A 12 -23.51 10.20 1.54
C GLU A 12 -22.68 9.86 0.28
N ASN A 13 -22.64 8.57 -0.09
CA ASN A 13 -21.73 8.07 -1.12
C ASN A 13 -22.03 8.60 -2.52
N HIS A 14 -23.30 8.86 -2.87
CA HIS A 14 -23.68 9.41 -4.16
C HIS A 14 -23.09 10.80 -4.39
N LEU A 15 -23.05 11.66 -3.35
CA LEU A 15 -22.40 12.97 -3.47
C LEU A 15 -20.89 12.81 -3.78
N VAL A 16 -20.19 11.93 -3.07
CA VAL A 16 -18.76 11.66 -3.30
C VAL A 16 -18.52 11.08 -4.71
N GLU A 17 -19.41 10.25 -5.24
CA GLU A 17 -19.32 9.76 -6.61
C GLU A 17 -19.46 10.87 -7.65
N LYS A 18 -20.42 11.78 -7.42
CA LYS A 18 -20.73 12.87 -8.34
C LYS A 18 -19.64 13.94 -8.39
N ILE A 19 -19.02 14.26 -7.25
CA ILE A 19 -17.86 15.17 -7.19
C ILE A 19 -16.76 14.76 -8.17
N HIS A 20 -16.53 13.45 -8.33
CA HIS A 20 -15.49 12.95 -9.23
C HIS A 20 -15.91 12.96 -10.70
N ILE A 21 -17.20 12.79 -11.02
CA ILE A 21 -17.65 12.61 -12.42
C ILE A 21 -18.05 13.93 -13.09
N GLU A 22 -18.68 14.84 -12.34
CA GLU A 22 -19.32 16.04 -12.90
C GLU A 22 -18.32 17.22 -12.92
N PRO A 23 -17.85 17.70 -14.10
CA PRO A 23 -16.83 18.76 -14.16
C PRO A 23 -17.27 20.09 -13.52
N SER A 24 -18.59 20.36 -13.50
CA SER A 24 -19.18 21.52 -12.83
C SER A 24 -19.00 21.47 -11.30
N MET A 25 -18.81 20.28 -10.73
CA MET A 25 -18.56 20.06 -9.31
C MET A 25 -17.09 20.11 -8.93
N THR A 26 -16.15 20.11 -9.90
CA THR A 26 -14.71 20.13 -9.61
C THR A 26 -14.32 21.36 -8.80
N LEU A 27 -13.66 21.13 -7.66
CA LEU A 27 -13.19 22.16 -6.74
C LEU A 27 -11.66 22.26 -6.78
N THR A 28 -11.13 23.46 -6.57
CA THR A 28 -9.69 23.62 -6.29
C THR A 28 -9.35 23.05 -4.91
N LEU A 29 -8.06 22.75 -4.65
CA LEU A 29 -7.59 22.26 -3.34
C LEU A 29 -8.16 23.06 -2.17
N ASN A 30 -8.09 24.39 -2.26
CA ASN A 30 -8.53 25.29 -1.19
C ASN A 30 -10.05 25.28 -1.02
N GLN A 31 -10.79 25.16 -2.12
CA GLN A 31 -12.24 25.05 -2.08
C GLN A 31 -12.69 23.69 -1.51
N GLN A 32 -12.00 22.58 -1.85
CA GLN A 32 -12.25 21.27 -1.24
C GLN A 32 -12.05 21.33 0.27
N LYS A 33 -10.93 21.93 0.74
CA LYS A 33 -10.67 22.10 2.17
C LYS A 33 -11.74 22.93 2.87
N LEU A 34 -12.22 24.00 2.25
CA LEU A 34 -13.29 24.83 2.80
C LEU A 34 -14.61 24.06 2.93
N ILE A 35 -15.05 23.40 1.85
CA ILE A 35 -16.31 22.63 1.87
C ILE A 35 -16.25 21.49 2.87
N LEU A 36 -15.13 20.75 2.91
CA LEU A 36 -14.94 19.65 3.85
C LEU A 36 -14.78 20.14 5.30
N TYR A 37 -14.27 21.37 5.51
CA TYR A 37 -14.28 22.03 6.81
C TYR A 37 -15.71 22.33 7.26
N LEU A 38 -16.53 22.96 6.42
CA LEU A 38 -17.93 23.23 6.75
C LEU A 38 -18.69 21.92 7.04
N ALA A 39 -18.47 20.88 6.23
CA ALA A 39 -19.04 19.55 6.45
C ALA A 39 -18.58 18.93 7.79
N SER A 40 -17.36 19.22 8.25
CA SER A 40 -16.85 18.72 9.54
C SER A 40 -17.50 19.36 10.77
N LEU A 41 -18.22 20.47 10.59
CA LEU A 41 -18.93 21.17 11.66
C LEU A 41 -20.35 20.64 11.87
N ILE A 42 -20.87 19.86 10.91
CA ILE A 42 -22.17 19.21 11.00
C ILE A 42 -22.11 18.07 12.03
N ASN A 43 -23.09 18.03 12.92
CA ASN A 43 -23.25 16.97 13.93
C ASN A 43 -24.30 15.95 13.48
N GLU A 44 -24.21 14.73 14.03
CA GLU A 44 -25.10 13.61 13.67
C GLU A 44 -26.59 13.88 13.98
N TYR A 45 -26.88 14.83 14.87
CA TYR A 45 -28.23 15.21 15.27
C TYR A 45 -28.72 16.53 14.66
N ASP A 46 -27.93 17.15 13.78
CA ASP A 46 -28.37 18.37 13.12
C ASP A 46 -29.52 18.06 12.16
N THR A 47 -30.61 18.82 12.24
CA THR A 47 -31.78 18.68 11.36
C THR A 47 -31.75 19.65 10.17
N THR A 48 -30.87 20.66 10.21
CA THR A 48 -30.70 21.66 9.15
C THR A 48 -29.24 22.08 9.02
N LEU A 49 -28.83 22.48 7.82
CA LEU A 49 -27.49 23.02 7.60
C LEU A 49 -27.40 24.43 8.20
N GLN A 50 -26.55 24.58 9.21
CA GLN A 50 -26.39 25.85 9.94
C GLN A 50 -25.46 26.81 9.21
N GLU A 51 -25.72 28.10 9.40
CA GLU A 51 -24.76 29.14 9.04
C GLU A 51 -23.58 29.14 10.03
N ILE A 52 -22.38 29.28 9.49
CA ILE A 52 -21.13 29.21 10.24
C ILE A 52 -20.43 30.57 10.14
N GLU A 53 -20.19 31.19 11.29
CA GLU A 53 -19.28 32.32 11.42
C GLU A 53 -17.83 31.80 11.50
N LEU A 54 -16.98 32.27 10.58
CA LEU A 54 -15.57 31.89 10.47
C LEU A 54 -14.70 33.15 10.45
N GLN A 55 -13.73 33.23 11.35
CA GLN A 55 -12.72 34.30 11.31
C GLN A 55 -11.95 34.24 9.98
N ILE A 56 -11.76 35.40 9.32
CA ILE A 56 -11.01 35.45 8.05
C ILE A 56 -9.59 34.86 8.24
N SER A 57 -8.98 35.09 9.40
CA SER A 57 -7.67 34.50 9.71
C SER A 57 -7.69 32.96 9.76
N ASP A 58 -8.78 32.35 10.20
CA ASP A 58 -8.94 30.89 10.25
C ASP A 58 -9.25 30.32 8.86
N PHE A 59 -10.00 31.04 8.02
CA PHE A 59 -10.13 30.71 6.59
C PHE A 59 -8.75 30.57 5.92
N PHE A 60 -7.87 31.57 6.11
CA PHE A 60 -6.52 31.54 5.53
C PHE A 60 -5.68 30.37 6.05
N LYS A 61 -5.83 30.00 7.33
CA LYS A 61 -5.21 28.79 7.90
C LYS A 61 -5.72 27.50 7.24
N ILE A 62 -7.04 27.35 7.09
CA ILE A 62 -7.66 26.16 6.48
C ILE A 62 -7.15 25.95 5.06
N ILE A 63 -7.03 27.04 4.28
CA ILE A 63 -6.53 26.98 2.91
C ILE A 63 -4.99 26.98 2.80
N GLY A 64 -4.28 26.98 3.94
CA GLY A 64 -2.82 26.92 4.01
C GLY A 64 -2.12 28.14 3.40
N ARG A 65 -2.67 29.35 3.58
CA ARG A 65 -2.10 30.61 3.09
C ARG A 65 -1.94 31.62 4.22
N SER A 66 -0.96 32.52 4.09
CA SER A 66 -0.78 33.65 4.99
C SER A 66 -1.76 34.78 4.67
N TYR A 67 -2.12 35.54 5.70
CA TYR A 67 -2.97 36.72 5.58
C TYR A 67 -2.10 37.96 5.26
N SER A 68 -2.46 38.69 4.21
CA SER A 68 -1.72 39.85 3.69
C SER A 68 -2.69 40.95 3.21
N SER A 69 -2.17 42.11 2.81
CA SER A 69 -2.98 43.20 2.25
C SER A 69 -3.71 42.82 0.95
N LYS A 70 -3.16 41.89 0.15
CA LYS A 70 -3.79 41.33 -1.07
C LYS A 70 -4.80 40.21 -0.78
N SER A 71 -4.94 39.79 0.48
CA SER A 71 -5.80 38.67 0.87
C SER A 71 -7.29 38.96 0.72
N LYS A 72 -7.73 40.22 0.79
CA LYS A 72 -9.15 40.58 0.62
C LYS A 72 -9.65 40.29 -0.80
N GLU A 73 -8.96 40.80 -1.80
CA GLU A 73 -9.30 40.57 -3.21
C GLU A 73 -9.22 39.07 -3.57
N LEU A 74 -8.21 38.37 -3.06
CA LEU A 74 -8.06 36.93 -3.25
C LEU A 74 -9.20 36.13 -2.59
N LEU A 75 -9.61 36.52 -1.38
CA LEU A 75 -10.73 35.92 -0.64
C LEU A 75 -12.02 36.08 -1.45
N GLU A 76 -12.36 37.30 -1.86
CA GLU A 76 -13.55 37.59 -2.67
C GLU A 76 -13.54 36.79 -3.97
N LYS A 77 -12.44 36.83 -4.74
CA LYS A 77 -12.30 36.05 -5.98
C LYS A 77 -12.48 34.55 -5.76
N SER A 78 -11.94 34.01 -4.68
CA SER A 78 -12.04 32.58 -4.36
C SER A 78 -13.46 32.17 -3.99
N LEU A 79 -14.17 33.02 -3.23
CA LEU A 79 -15.56 32.81 -2.83
C LEU A 79 -16.52 32.97 -4.01
N VAL A 80 -16.32 33.99 -4.87
CA VAL A 80 -17.08 34.17 -6.11
C VAL A 80 -16.90 32.96 -7.03
N HIS A 81 -15.66 32.49 -7.23
CA HIS A 81 -15.39 31.31 -8.05
C HIS A 81 -15.99 30.01 -7.44
N LEU A 82 -16.17 29.94 -6.13
CA LEU A 82 -16.85 28.82 -5.49
C LEU A 82 -18.38 28.92 -5.64
N GLY A 83 -18.94 30.10 -5.36
CA GLY A 83 -20.38 30.37 -5.44
C GLY A 83 -20.93 30.31 -6.88
N SER A 84 -20.10 30.56 -7.90
CA SER A 84 -20.50 30.44 -9.30
C SER A 84 -20.66 28.99 -9.79
N LYS A 85 -20.28 27.99 -8.98
CA LYS A 85 -20.41 26.56 -9.34
C LYS A 85 -21.81 26.05 -9.03
N VAL A 86 -22.56 25.79 -10.09
CA VAL A 86 -23.90 25.19 -10.06
C VAL A 86 -23.92 23.86 -10.80
N PHE A 87 -24.66 22.89 -10.29
CA PHE A 87 -24.69 21.53 -10.82
C PHE A 87 -26.01 20.84 -10.49
N PHE A 88 -26.35 19.78 -11.23
CA PHE A 88 -27.58 19.02 -11.00
C PHE A 88 -27.29 17.73 -10.22
N LEU A 89 -28.06 17.47 -9.17
CA LEU A 89 -28.10 16.19 -8.47
C LEU A 89 -29.49 15.55 -8.59
N PRO A 90 -29.60 14.22 -8.72
CA PRO A 90 -30.89 13.56 -8.71
C PRO A 90 -31.55 13.65 -7.33
N ASN A 91 -32.88 13.68 -7.29
CA ASN A 91 -33.62 13.50 -6.05
C ASN A 91 -33.45 12.07 -5.50
N GLU A 92 -33.94 11.81 -4.29
CA GLU A 92 -33.80 10.49 -3.64
C GLU A 92 -34.40 9.34 -4.46
N SER A 93 -35.49 9.58 -5.20
CA SER A 93 -36.13 8.58 -6.06
C SER A 93 -35.44 8.41 -7.42
N GLY A 94 -34.61 9.36 -7.85
CA GLY A 94 -33.93 9.36 -9.15
C GLY A 94 -34.77 9.89 -10.33
N ASP A 95 -36.02 10.29 -10.10
CA ASP A 95 -36.99 10.66 -11.13
C ASP A 95 -36.80 12.09 -11.69
N TYR A 96 -36.21 13.00 -10.91
CA TYR A 96 -35.92 14.37 -11.34
C TYR A 96 -34.59 14.89 -10.77
N LYS A 97 -34.11 16.01 -11.33
CA LYS A 97 -32.85 16.64 -10.93
C LYS A 97 -33.11 17.98 -10.22
N VAL A 98 -32.37 18.23 -9.15
CA VAL A 98 -32.36 19.48 -8.40
C VAL A 98 -31.11 20.27 -8.77
N LEU A 99 -31.28 21.57 -9.06
CA LEU A 99 -30.15 22.48 -9.27
C LEU A 99 -29.54 22.85 -7.91
N CYS A 100 -28.33 22.37 -7.67
CA CYS A 100 -27.58 22.54 -6.45
C CYS A 100 -26.44 23.55 -6.64
N ARG A 101 -25.98 24.08 -5.51
CA ARG A 101 -24.77 24.91 -5.37
C ARG A 101 -24.04 24.48 -4.11
N TRP A 102 -22.77 24.83 -3.98
CA TRP A 102 -21.99 24.47 -2.78
C TRP A 102 -22.36 25.30 -1.55
N LEU A 103 -22.52 26.61 -1.74
CA LEU A 103 -22.81 27.59 -0.69
C LEU A 103 -24.07 28.36 -1.05
N ASP A 104 -24.88 28.73 -0.05
CA ASP A 104 -26.00 29.66 -0.23
C ASP A 104 -25.48 31.10 -0.29
N THR A 105 -25.89 31.96 0.64
CA THR A 105 -25.37 33.32 0.75
C THR A 105 -24.03 33.27 1.49
N VAL A 106 -23.07 34.08 1.02
CA VAL A 106 -21.79 34.29 1.68
C VAL A 106 -21.69 35.75 2.06
N GLU A 107 -21.52 36.04 3.35
CA GLU A 107 -21.37 37.40 3.85
C GLU A 107 -19.95 37.62 4.37
N ILE A 108 -19.39 38.80 4.07
CA ILE A 108 -18.07 39.20 4.54
C ILE A 108 -18.23 40.46 5.38
N ASP A 109 -18.05 40.33 6.70
CA ASP A 109 -18.00 41.48 7.59
C ASP A 109 -16.54 41.90 7.81
N TYR A 110 -16.09 42.86 7.01
CA TYR A 110 -14.74 43.42 7.13
C TYR A 110 -14.49 44.21 8.41
N ARG A 111 -15.53 44.66 9.12
CA ARG A 111 -15.39 45.39 10.38
C ARG A 111 -15.11 44.42 11.52
N LYS A 112 -15.82 43.29 11.54
CA LYS A 112 -15.62 42.21 12.52
C LYS A 112 -14.55 41.20 12.11
N ASN A 113 -14.06 41.27 10.86
CA ASN A 113 -13.08 40.35 10.27
C ASN A 113 -13.57 38.88 10.22
N VAL A 114 -14.85 38.70 9.91
CA VAL A 114 -15.52 37.38 9.85
C VAL A 114 -16.20 37.13 8.51
N LEU A 115 -16.39 35.84 8.22
CA LEU A 115 -17.14 35.30 7.09
C LEU A 115 -18.35 34.55 7.64
N HIS A 116 -19.52 34.79 7.08
CA HIS A 116 -20.69 33.94 7.31
C HIS A 116 -20.86 33.04 6.09
N LEU A 117 -20.80 31.73 6.33
CA LEU A 117 -20.83 30.70 5.31
C LEU A 117 -21.89 29.66 5.65
N LYS A 118 -22.77 29.34 4.70
CA LYS A 118 -23.74 28.26 4.84
C LYS A 118 -23.64 27.30 3.65
N LEU A 119 -23.51 26.01 3.92
CA LEU A 119 -23.66 24.97 2.89
C LEU A 119 -25.09 24.99 2.38
N SER A 120 -25.27 24.85 1.05
CA SER A 120 -26.59 24.99 0.47
C SER A 120 -27.59 23.99 1.04
N GLU A 121 -28.80 24.44 1.37
CA GLU A 121 -29.87 23.55 1.84
C GLU A 121 -30.19 22.44 0.82
N THR A 122 -29.94 22.70 -0.47
CA THR A 122 -30.06 21.70 -1.54
C THR A 122 -29.12 20.49 -1.36
N LEU A 123 -28.10 20.59 -0.52
CA LEU A 123 -27.16 19.51 -0.19
C LEU A 123 -27.53 18.77 1.11
N ALA A 124 -28.54 19.22 1.87
CA ALA A 124 -28.95 18.60 3.13
C ALA A 124 -29.14 17.07 3.06
N PRO A 125 -29.76 16.48 2.00
CA PRO A 125 -29.95 15.02 1.91
C PRO A 125 -28.66 14.19 1.87
N TYR A 126 -27.51 14.83 1.64
CA TYR A 126 -26.19 14.20 1.51
C TYR A 126 -25.32 14.35 2.77
N PHE A 127 -25.74 15.18 3.72
CA PHE A 127 -25.02 15.42 4.99
C PHE A 127 -25.87 15.09 6.22
N LEU A 128 -27.19 15.25 6.14
CA LEU A 128 -28.14 15.06 7.24
C LEU A 128 -28.94 13.77 7.06
N GLU A 129 -29.48 13.24 8.16
CA GLU A 129 -30.37 12.08 8.17
C GLU A 129 -29.83 10.87 7.37
N LEU A 130 -28.53 10.60 7.48
CA LEU A 130 -27.84 9.56 6.72
C LEU A 130 -28.14 8.12 7.20
N SER A 131 -29.14 7.94 8.04
CA SER A 131 -29.53 6.62 8.55
C SER A 131 -30.00 5.72 7.40
N GLY A 132 -29.49 4.49 7.33
CA GLY A 132 -29.80 3.56 6.24
C GLY A 132 -29.13 3.86 4.89
N LYS A 133 -28.44 5.00 4.73
CA LYS A 133 -27.70 5.36 3.51
C LYS A 133 -26.24 4.92 3.57
N ALA A 134 -25.68 4.54 2.42
CA ALA A 134 -24.26 4.24 2.32
C ALA A 134 -23.43 5.53 2.43
N ARG A 135 -22.48 5.57 3.38
CA ARG A 135 -21.74 6.79 3.73
C ARG A 135 -20.22 6.63 3.68
N THR A 136 -19.55 7.69 3.24
CA THR A 136 -18.11 7.87 3.32
C THR A 136 -17.78 8.54 4.65
N ILE A 137 -16.96 7.87 5.46
CA ILE A 137 -16.54 8.36 6.78
C ILE A 137 -15.04 8.61 6.77
N PHE A 138 -14.62 9.82 7.10
CA PHE A 138 -13.20 10.19 7.15
C PHE A 138 -12.94 11.24 8.23
N GLN A 139 -11.68 11.45 8.60
CA GLN A 139 -11.31 12.49 9.56
C GLN A 139 -10.76 13.71 8.84
N PHE A 140 -11.29 14.89 9.17
CA PHE A 140 -10.90 16.14 8.52
C PHE A 140 -9.42 16.51 8.75
N GLY A 141 -8.85 16.11 9.89
CA GLY A 141 -7.43 16.35 10.21
C GLY A 141 -6.45 15.84 9.14
N TYR A 142 -6.76 14.73 8.47
CA TYR A 142 -5.94 14.21 7.36
C TYR A 142 -6.05 15.05 6.09
N ILE A 143 -7.26 15.53 5.77
CA ILE A 143 -7.54 16.38 4.60
C ILE A 143 -6.70 17.66 4.62
N LEU A 144 -6.52 18.25 5.81
CA LEU A 144 -5.72 19.46 5.98
C LEU A 144 -4.26 19.29 5.53
N GLN A 145 -3.70 18.09 5.67
CA GLN A 145 -2.29 17.80 5.38
C GLN A 145 -1.99 17.61 3.88
N PHE A 146 -3.03 17.36 3.09
CA PHE A 146 -2.87 17.16 1.65
C PHE A 146 -2.59 18.47 0.92
N ARG A 147 -1.62 18.42 -0.01
CA ARG A 147 -1.17 19.55 -0.83
C ARG A 147 -1.66 19.49 -2.27
N LYS A 148 -2.36 18.41 -2.65
CA LYS A 148 -2.87 18.16 -4.00
C LYS A 148 -4.37 17.91 -3.95
N SER A 149 -5.12 18.51 -4.85
CA SER A 149 -6.58 18.35 -4.89
C SER A 149 -6.99 16.89 -5.11
N TYR A 150 -6.29 16.22 -6.02
CA TYR A 150 -6.53 14.82 -6.33
C TYR A 150 -6.18 13.85 -5.18
N SER A 151 -5.34 14.26 -4.22
CA SER A 151 -5.13 13.49 -2.99
C SER A 151 -6.39 13.48 -2.13
N ILE A 152 -7.12 14.60 -2.04
CA ILE A 152 -8.40 14.68 -1.34
C ILE A 152 -9.43 13.79 -2.03
N ASP A 153 -9.58 13.93 -3.35
CA ASP A 153 -10.54 13.17 -4.15
C ASP A 153 -10.31 11.66 -4.03
N LEU A 154 -9.06 11.20 -4.23
CA LEU A 154 -8.72 9.78 -4.11
C LEU A 154 -8.86 9.27 -2.67
N TYR A 155 -8.51 10.07 -1.66
CA TYR A 155 -8.68 9.67 -0.27
C TYR A 155 -10.17 9.50 0.10
N LEU A 156 -11.04 10.41 -0.34
CA LEU A 156 -12.50 10.28 -0.16
C LEU A 156 -13.02 9.04 -0.90
N TYR A 157 -12.58 8.83 -2.14
CA TYR A 157 -12.90 7.62 -2.90
C TYR A 157 -12.48 6.35 -2.14
N PHE A 158 -11.25 6.28 -1.61
CA PHE A 158 -10.76 5.12 -0.88
C PHE A 158 -11.47 4.90 0.46
N CYS A 159 -11.90 5.97 1.14
CA CYS A 159 -12.67 5.86 2.38
C CYS A 159 -14.01 5.13 2.23
N ARG A 160 -14.56 5.05 1.01
CA ARG A 160 -15.74 4.24 0.69
C ARG A 160 -15.48 2.74 0.80
N PHE A 161 -14.25 2.33 0.52
CA PHE A 161 -13.89 0.92 0.37
C PHE A 161 -12.99 0.40 1.50
N LYS A 162 -12.49 1.26 2.39
CA LYS A 162 -11.52 0.92 3.46
C LYS A 162 -11.96 -0.15 4.47
N ASN A 163 -13.23 -0.57 4.45
CA ASN A 163 -13.77 -1.62 5.31
C ASN A 163 -14.09 -2.92 4.55
N LEU A 164 -13.91 -2.97 3.23
CA LEU A 164 -14.32 -4.12 2.41
C LEU A 164 -13.28 -5.25 2.40
N ASN A 165 -12.06 -5.00 2.87
CA ASN A 165 -10.94 -5.96 2.87
C ASN A 165 -10.73 -6.69 1.52
N ARG A 166 -11.04 -6.03 0.41
CA ARG A 166 -10.87 -6.53 -0.96
C ARG A 166 -10.33 -5.45 -1.89
N PRO A 167 -9.64 -5.82 -2.99
CA PRO A 167 -9.17 -4.84 -3.98
C PRO A 167 -10.33 -4.13 -4.69
N VAL A 168 -10.10 -2.87 -5.06
CA VAL A 168 -11.05 -2.04 -5.81
C VAL A 168 -10.57 -1.89 -7.24
N MET A 169 -11.42 -2.28 -8.20
CA MET A 169 -11.14 -2.13 -9.62
C MET A 169 -11.86 -0.91 -10.17
N ILE A 170 -11.15 -0.11 -10.95
CA ILE A 170 -11.74 0.97 -11.74
C ILE A 170 -11.25 0.87 -13.19
N PRO A 171 -12.15 0.86 -14.19
CA PRO A 171 -11.76 0.98 -15.60
C PRO A 171 -10.92 2.24 -15.83
N VAL A 172 -9.93 2.17 -16.73
CA VAL A 172 -9.07 3.31 -17.05
C VAL A 172 -9.88 4.49 -17.57
N ASP A 173 -10.91 4.24 -18.40
CA ASP A 173 -11.77 5.29 -18.94
C ASP A 173 -12.57 5.98 -17.82
N GLU A 174 -13.05 5.20 -16.83
CA GLU A 174 -13.71 5.73 -15.65
C GLU A 174 -12.73 6.50 -14.75
N ALA A 175 -11.50 6.01 -14.57
CA ALA A 175 -10.48 6.71 -13.80
C ALA A 175 -10.02 8.02 -14.46
N LEU A 176 -9.93 8.04 -15.80
CA LEU A 176 -9.65 9.26 -16.57
C LEU A 176 -10.79 10.27 -16.45
N LEU A 177 -12.04 9.79 -16.48
CA LEU A 177 -13.21 10.63 -16.26
C LEU A 177 -13.21 11.20 -14.83
N ARG A 178 -12.99 10.34 -13.83
CA ARG A 178 -13.13 10.68 -12.40
C ARG A 178 -12.01 11.53 -11.83
N PHE A 179 -10.77 11.20 -12.19
CA PHE A 179 -9.58 11.79 -11.57
C PHE A 179 -8.73 12.58 -12.57
N GLY A 180 -9.04 12.46 -13.86
CA GLY A 180 -8.35 13.20 -14.92
C GLY A 180 -8.92 14.59 -15.18
N ASN A 181 -10.12 14.92 -14.65
CA ASN A 181 -10.83 16.20 -14.87
C ASN A 181 -10.83 16.64 -16.35
N GLY A 182 -10.90 15.69 -17.29
CA GLY A 182 -10.81 15.94 -18.74
C GLY A 182 -9.43 16.43 -19.24
N THR A 183 -8.47 16.66 -18.35
CA THR A 183 -7.11 17.14 -18.68
C THR A 183 -6.24 16.02 -19.24
N TYR A 184 -6.30 14.85 -18.61
CA TYR A 184 -5.50 13.68 -19.01
C TYR A 184 -6.35 12.74 -19.86
N LYS A 185 -5.93 12.52 -21.11
CA LYS A 185 -6.57 11.57 -22.04
C LYS A 185 -5.86 10.21 -22.10
N ARG A 186 -4.68 10.11 -21.48
CA ARG A 186 -3.84 8.90 -21.50
C ARG A 186 -3.65 8.37 -20.10
N TYR A 187 -3.75 7.05 -19.99
CA TYR A 187 -3.45 6.30 -18.77
C TYR A 187 -2.11 6.70 -18.15
N THR A 188 -1.05 6.78 -18.96
CA THR A 188 0.30 7.11 -18.48
C THR A 188 0.39 8.46 -17.78
N ASP A 189 -0.36 9.45 -18.27
CA ASP A 189 -0.36 10.79 -17.70
C ASP A 189 -1.16 10.82 -16.39
N LEU A 190 -2.33 10.15 -16.37
CA LEU A 190 -3.13 9.97 -15.16
C LEU A 190 -2.29 9.30 -14.05
N MET A 191 -1.54 8.25 -14.37
CA MET A 191 -0.69 7.57 -13.41
C MET A 191 0.44 8.45 -12.88
N ARG A 192 1.11 9.18 -13.79
CA ARG A 192 2.28 9.99 -13.46
C ARG A 192 1.93 11.23 -12.63
N PHE A 193 0.82 11.90 -12.96
CA PHE A 193 0.50 13.20 -12.40
C PHE A 193 -0.59 13.17 -11.33
N VAL A 194 -1.41 12.12 -11.29
CA VAL A 194 -2.57 12.04 -10.40
C VAL A 194 -2.45 10.86 -9.43
N ILE A 195 -2.50 9.62 -9.94
CA ILE A 195 -2.63 8.44 -9.08
C ILE A 195 -1.40 8.28 -8.18
N LYS A 196 -0.20 8.14 -8.76
CA LYS A 196 1.02 7.90 -7.98
C LYS A 196 1.30 9.04 -6.98
N PRO A 197 1.27 10.32 -7.40
CA PRO A 197 1.59 11.40 -6.47
C PRO A 197 0.55 11.58 -5.35
N ALA A 198 -0.72 11.19 -5.55
CA ALA A 198 -1.71 11.22 -4.47
C ALA A 198 -1.59 10.02 -3.53
N THR A 199 -1.40 8.82 -4.05
CA THR A 199 -1.25 7.63 -3.18
C THR A 199 -0.03 7.76 -2.29
N ASP A 200 1.08 8.32 -2.79
CA ASP A 200 2.27 8.58 -1.98
C ASP A 200 1.94 9.54 -0.83
N GLU A 201 1.20 10.62 -1.11
CA GLU A 201 0.81 11.60 -0.09
C GLU A 201 -0.22 11.04 0.93
N ILE A 202 -1.16 10.21 0.46
CA ILE A 202 -2.14 9.52 1.31
C ILE A 202 -1.43 8.53 2.25
N ASN A 203 -0.49 7.75 1.72
CA ASN A 203 0.31 6.78 2.48
C ASN A 203 1.20 7.45 3.52
N GLU A 204 1.67 8.66 3.26
CA GLU A 204 2.47 9.42 4.21
C GLU A 204 1.58 10.02 5.31
N LYS A 205 0.47 10.68 4.94
CA LYS A 205 -0.20 11.66 5.82
C LYS A 205 -1.59 11.26 6.32
N SER A 206 -2.09 10.07 6.00
CA SER A 206 -3.44 9.63 6.40
C SER A 206 -3.46 8.30 7.17
N ASP A 207 -4.63 7.91 7.64
CA ASP A 207 -4.92 6.61 8.26
C ASP A 207 -4.92 5.42 7.27
N LEU A 208 -4.72 5.67 5.97
CA LEU A 208 -4.75 4.65 4.93
C LEU A 208 -3.36 4.34 4.39
N THR A 209 -3.17 3.07 4.02
CA THR A 209 -2.12 2.58 3.14
C THR A 209 -2.77 2.06 1.86
N VAL A 210 -2.37 2.63 0.72
CA VAL A 210 -2.90 2.39 -0.60
C VAL A 210 -1.77 1.97 -1.53
N SER A 211 -1.91 0.80 -2.14
CA SER A 211 -1.07 0.38 -3.27
C SER A 211 -1.94 0.13 -4.50
N PHE A 212 -1.35 0.14 -5.69
CA PHE A 212 -2.11 -0.07 -6.91
C PHE A 212 -1.30 -0.81 -7.99
N LYS A 213 -2.00 -1.44 -8.93
CA LYS A 213 -1.41 -2.06 -10.11
C LYS A 213 -2.27 -1.87 -11.36
N ALA A 214 -1.61 -1.80 -12.52
CA ALA A 214 -2.25 -1.70 -13.83
C ALA A 214 -2.71 -3.08 -14.31
N ILE A 215 -3.95 -3.20 -14.79
CA ILE A 215 -4.46 -4.42 -15.42
C ILE A 215 -4.52 -4.20 -16.92
N THR A 216 -3.92 -5.11 -17.69
CA THR A 216 -3.79 -5.02 -19.15
C THR A 216 -4.45 -6.19 -19.85
N GLU A 217 -5.22 -5.92 -20.90
CA GLU A 217 -5.77 -6.90 -21.85
C GLU A 217 -5.22 -6.60 -23.24
N SER A 218 -4.66 -7.60 -23.93
CA SER A 218 -4.16 -7.47 -25.32
C SER A 218 -3.25 -6.24 -25.54
N ARG A 219 -2.31 -5.99 -24.62
CA ARG A 219 -1.36 -4.85 -24.60
C ARG A 219 -1.96 -3.47 -24.28
N LYS A 220 -3.27 -3.36 -24.03
CA LYS A 220 -3.93 -2.13 -23.57
C LYS A 220 -4.22 -2.21 -22.07
N THR A 221 -3.90 -1.17 -21.30
CA THR A 221 -4.35 -1.08 -19.90
C THR A 221 -5.86 -0.84 -19.86
N THR A 222 -6.61 -1.74 -19.23
CA THR A 222 -8.08 -1.66 -19.12
C THR A 222 -8.53 -1.17 -17.76
N HIS A 223 -7.83 -1.50 -16.67
CA HIS A 223 -8.24 -1.13 -15.31
C HIS A 223 -7.04 -0.74 -14.42
N ILE A 224 -7.35 -0.01 -13.34
CA ILE A 224 -6.47 0.22 -12.19
C ILE A 224 -7.05 -0.56 -11.00
N CYS A 225 -6.20 -1.36 -10.35
CA CYS A 225 -6.55 -2.14 -9.17
C CYS A 225 -5.92 -1.50 -7.94
N PHE A 226 -6.73 -1.03 -6.99
CA PHE A 226 -6.29 -0.44 -5.72
C PHE A 226 -6.44 -1.44 -4.56
N TYR A 227 -5.44 -1.49 -3.68
CA TYR A 227 -5.50 -2.18 -2.39
C TYR A 227 -5.51 -1.11 -1.30
N ILE A 228 -6.53 -1.13 -0.45
CA ILE A 228 -6.76 -0.08 0.55
C ILE A 228 -6.80 -0.75 1.92
N ILE A 229 -5.85 -0.39 2.78
CA ILE A 229 -5.67 -0.98 4.10
C ILE A 229 -5.67 0.15 5.13
N LYS A 230 -6.40 -0.03 6.24
CA LYS A 230 -6.27 0.88 7.39
C LYS A 230 -4.98 0.59 8.14
N LYS A 231 -4.23 1.65 8.46
CA LYS A 231 -3.03 1.52 9.29
C LYS A 231 -3.39 1.03 10.69
N VAL A 232 -2.55 0.16 11.22
CA VAL A 232 -2.65 -0.41 12.57
C VAL A 232 -1.33 -0.25 13.33
N GLY A 233 -1.36 -0.41 14.66
CA GLY A 233 -0.18 -0.32 15.52
C GLY A 233 0.59 1.00 15.34
N ASN A 234 1.92 0.92 15.25
CA ASN A 234 2.79 2.10 15.11
C ASN A 234 2.49 2.95 13.88
N GLN A 235 2.08 2.33 12.76
CA GLN A 235 1.71 3.09 11.55
C GLN A 235 0.47 3.96 11.79
N LYS A 236 -0.48 3.47 12.60
CA LYS A 236 -1.64 4.25 13.02
C LYS A 236 -1.24 5.41 13.92
N LEU A 237 -0.33 5.17 14.87
CA LEU A 237 0.17 6.23 15.77
C LEU A 237 0.90 7.34 15.00
N VAL A 238 1.71 6.98 14.01
CA VAL A 238 2.36 7.95 13.10
C VAL A 238 1.35 8.69 12.24
N ALA A 239 0.31 8.01 11.73
CA ALA A 239 -0.78 8.70 11.05
C ALA A 239 -1.53 9.66 12.00
N GLU A 240 -1.86 9.21 13.21
CA GLU A 240 -2.49 10.04 14.25
C GLU A 240 -1.60 11.22 14.67
N SER A 241 -0.27 11.10 14.59
CA SER A 241 0.61 12.27 14.79
C SER A 241 0.40 13.31 13.70
N TRP A 242 0.26 12.93 12.42
CA TRP A 242 -0.09 13.86 11.34
C TRP A 242 -1.46 14.52 11.54
N LYS A 243 -2.44 13.75 12.04
CA LYS A 243 -3.77 14.26 12.42
C LYS A 243 -3.66 15.38 13.46
N ASN A 244 -2.77 15.20 14.42
CA ASN A 244 -2.54 16.10 15.55
C ASN A 244 -1.45 17.16 15.27
N GLN A 245 -0.77 17.10 14.12
CA GLN A 245 0.37 17.96 13.79
C GLN A 245 -0.03 19.37 13.36
N TYR A 246 -1.29 19.76 13.53
CA TYR A 246 -1.68 21.17 13.45
C TYR A 246 -1.28 21.92 14.74
N LYS A 247 0.01 21.86 15.09
CA LYS A 247 0.66 22.85 15.95
C LYS A 247 1.03 24.04 15.06
N LYS A 248 0.73 25.27 15.50
CA LYS A 248 1.40 26.48 14.98
C LYS A 248 2.88 26.13 14.82
N PRO A 249 3.50 26.19 13.63
CA PRO A 249 4.91 25.86 13.52
C PRO A 249 5.68 26.80 14.45
N ASN A 250 6.42 26.24 15.41
CA ASN A 250 7.37 27.01 16.19
C ASN A 250 8.52 27.34 15.24
N LEU A 251 8.57 28.60 14.82
CA LEU A 251 9.46 29.08 13.77
C LEU A 251 10.94 28.86 14.10
N LYS A 252 11.28 28.88 15.39
CA LYS A 252 12.64 28.58 15.88
C LYS A 252 13.06 27.15 15.53
N ASN A 253 12.18 26.19 15.79
CA ASN A 253 12.45 24.77 15.51
C ASN A 253 12.53 24.51 14.00
N VAL A 254 11.70 25.19 13.20
CA VAL A 254 11.73 25.06 11.72
C VAL A 254 13.02 25.62 11.15
N ILE A 255 13.55 26.72 11.70
CA ILE A 255 14.82 27.30 11.27
C ILE A 255 16.00 26.42 11.72
N GLU A 256 16.00 25.91 12.94
CA GLU A 256 17.02 24.98 13.45
C GLU A 256 17.01 23.61 12.73
N GLU A 257 15.83 23.10 12.31
CA GLU A 257 15.71 21.88 11.50
C GLU A 257 16.14 22.08 10.04
N LEU A 258 15.90 23.26 9.48
CA LEU A 258 16.17 23.54 8.07
C LEU A 258 17.55 24.14 7.81
N PHE A 259 18.26 24.68 8.78
CA PHE A 259 19.52 25.39 8.55
C PHE A 259 20.58 25.05 9.61
N GLU A 260 21.82 24.84 9.18
CA GLU A 260 22.96 24.59 10.08
C GLU A 260 23.27 25.83 10.95
N ASN A 261 23.75 25.62 12.17
CA ASN A 261 24.03 26.69 13.15
C ASN A 261 24.98 27.77 12.61
N ASP A 262 25.98 27.39 11.79
CA ASP A 262 26.93 28.33 11.20
C ASP A 262 26.26 29.24 10.15
N PHE A 263 25.27 28.73 9.42
CA PHE A 263 24.48 29.50 8.44
C PHE A 263 23.53 30.49 9.13
N ILE A 264 22.94 30.07 10.25
CA ILE A 264 22.10 30.95 11.08
C ILE A 264 22.93 32.12 11.62
N LYS A 265 24.15 31.84 12.09
CA LYS A 265 25.09 32.85 12.59
C LYS A 265 25.51 33.85 11.50
N GLU A 266 25.83 33.37 10.30
CA GLU A 266 26.16 34.20 9.14
C GLU A 266 24.98 35.10 8.72
N ALA A 267 23.76 34.56 8.74
CA ALA A 267 22.55 35.33 8.42
C ALA A 267 22.24 36.41 9.48
N GLN A 268 22.58 36.16 10.75
CA GLN A 268 22.50 37.16 11.82
C GLN A 268 23.57 38.25 11.68
N GLU A 269 24.79 37.88 11.30
CA GLU A 269 25.89 38.84 11.05
C GLU A 269 25.60 39.74 9.85
N ARG A 270 24.87 39.23 8.85
CA ARG A 270 24.42 39.98 7.67
C ARG A 270 23.13 40.79 7.88
N ASN A 271 22.61 40.86 9.12
CA ASN A 271 21.35 41.52 9.47
C ASN A 271 20.12 41.00 8.70
N ILE A 272 20.14 39.75 8.25
CA ILE A 272 19.01 39.09 7.57
C ILE A 272 18.06 38.48 8.61
N LEU A 273 18.60 38.00 9.73
CA LEU A 273 17.87 37.48 10.88
C LEU A 273 18.21 38.30 12.13
N SER A 274 17.26 38.49 13.05
CA SER A 274 17.59 39.13 14.33
C SER A 274 18.47 38.22 15.21
N LYS A 275 19.26 38.85 16.10
CA LYS A 275 20.17 38.14 17.01
C LYS A 275 19.43 37.27 18.04
N ASN A 276 18.18 37.62 18.37
CA ASN A 276 17.34 36.88 19.33
C ASN A 276 16.04 36.47 18.64
N ILE A 277 16.07 35.33 17.95
CA ILE A 277 14.92 34.78 17.22
C ILE A 277 13.80 34.46 18.21
N SER A 278 12.73 35.26 18.15
CA SER A 278 11.48 35.06 18.90
C SER A 278 10.39 34.54 17.96
N SER A 279 9.31 33.96 18.51
CA SER A 279 8.14 33.57 17.72
C SER A 279 7.45 34.74 17.01
N ASP A 280 7.74 35.99 17.43
CA ASP A 280 7.08 37.22 16.99
C ASP A 280 8.05 38.18 16.26
N ASP A 281 9.19 37.69 15.74
CA ASP A 281 10.20 38.51 15.07
C ASP A 281 9.69 39.08 13.73
N PRO A 282 9.69 40.42 13.54
CA PRO A 282 9.16 41.06 12.33
C PRO A 282 10.04 40.87 11.08
N THR A 283 11.28 40.42 11.21
CA THR A 283 12.19 40.12 10.07
C THR A 283 11.90 38.76 9.41
N LEU A 284 10.98 37.99 9.99
CA LEU A 284 10.72 36.58 9.70
C LEU A 284 9.31 36.33 9.11
N ASP A 285 8.78 37.32 8.39
CA ASP A 285 7.60 37.13 7.54
C ASP A 285 7.89 36.15 6.37
N ASP A 286 6.86 35.76 5.61
CA ASP A 286 6.99 34.82 4.49
C ASP A 286 8.08 35.25 3.47
N PHE A 287 8.40 36.55 3.40
CA PHE A 287 9.43 37.10 2.52
C PHE A 287 10.85 36.83 3.04
N GLY A 288 11.08 36.90 4.35
CA GLY A 288 12.33 36.51 5.00
C GLY A 288 12.66 35.02 4.81
N LEU A 289 11.66 34.14 4.99
CA LEU A 289 11.82 32.68 4.80
C LEU A 289 12.11 32.30 3.34
N GLU A 290 11.46 32.96 2.37
CA GLU A 290 11.71 32.72 0.95
C GLU A 290 13.15 33.12 0.55
N THR A 291 13.68 34.18 1.16
CA THR A 291 15.05 34.67 0.96
C THR A 291 16.07 33.66 1.51
N LEU A 292 15.84 33.10 2.69
CA LEU A 292 16.69 32.07 3.32
C LEU A 292 16.71 30.75 2.52
N VAL A 293 15.55 30.33 2.01
CA VAL A 293 15.43 29.11 1.17
C VAL A 293 16.15 29.27 -0.18
N LYS A 294 16.11 30.48 -0.77
CA LYS A 294 16.86 30.78 -2.01
C LYS A 294 18.37 30.69 -1.79
N LEU A 295 18.89 31.13 -0.65
CA LEU A 295 20.30 31.01 -0.27
C LEU A 295 20.74 29.55 -0.04
N LYS A 296 19.92 28.72 0.62
CA LYS A 296 20.22 27.29 0.85
C LYS A 296 20.21 26.46 -0.45
N LYS A 297 19.28 26.73 -1.37
CA LYS A 297 19.21 26.02 -2.67
C LYS A 297 20.47 26.20 -3.53
N HIS A 298 21.25 27.24 -3.31
CA HIS A 298 22.55 27.43 -3.95
C HIS A 298 23.66 26.54 -3.37
N LYS A 299 23.50 25.97 -2.17
CA LYS A 299 24.54 25.20 -1.45
C LYS A 299 24.36 23.67 -1.54
N SER A 300 23.15 23.14 -1.76
CA SER A 300 22.82 21.71 -1.53
C SER A 300 22.54 20.82 -2.76
N LYS A 301 23.20 21.03 -3.91
CA LYS A 301 23.09 20.12 -5.06
C LYS A 301 24.30 19.16 -5.13
N VAL A 302 24.15 17.90 -4.68
CA VAL A 302 24.85 16.78 -5.33
C VAL A 302 24.02 16.45 -6.57
N SER A 303 24.52 16.80 -7.75
CA SER A 303 23.80 16.64 -9.01
C SER A 303 23.62 15.15 -9.38
N ASN A 304 22.50 14.79 -10.02
CA ASN A 304 22.24 13.43 -10.54
C ASN A 304 23.42 12.86 -11.37
N ASN A 305 24.23 13.74 -11.96
CA ASN A 305 25.44 13.39 -12.70
C ASN A 305 26.48 12.62 -11.86
N PHE A 306 26.55 12.85 -10.54
CA PHE A 306 27.51 12.14 -9.67
C PHE A 306 27.06 10.71 -9.36
N ILE A 307 25.76 10.46 -9.22
CA ILE A 307 25.24 9.10 -9.00
C ILE A 307 25.43 8.25 -10.26
N GLU A 308 25.20 8.82 -11.44
CA GLU A 308 25.48 8.14 -12.71
C GLU A 308 26.97 7.80 -12.85
N LYS A 309 27.86 8.74 -12.50
CA LYS A 309 29.30 8.50 -12.49
C LYS A 309 29.70 7.38 -11.50
N ALA A 310 29.15 7.38 -10.29
CA ALA A 310 29.43 6.36 -9.27
C ALA A 310 28.95 4.96 -9.67
N ASN A 311 27.82 4.85 -10.37
CA ASN A 311 27.33 3.56 -10.87
C ASN A 311 28.12 3.04 -12.08
N GLY A 312 28.97 3.87 -12.70
CA GLY A 312 29.88 3.45 -13.77
C GLY A 312 31.16 2.78 -13.27
N THR A 313 31.40 2.75 -11.96
CA THR A 313 32.57 2.11 -11.35
C THR A 313 32.42 0.59 -11.38
N ASN A 314 33.50 -0.12 -11.73
CA ASN A 314 33.51 -1.59 -11.75
C ASN A 314 33.40 -2.16 -10.33
N LEU A 315 32.24 -2.73 -10.00
CA LEU A 315 31.94 -3.23 -8.66
C LEU A 315 32.82 -4.42 -8.26
N ILE A 316 33.22 -5.27 -9.20
CA ILE A 316 34.13 -6.40 -8.93
C ILE A 316 35.47 -5.86 -8.43
N GLU A 317 36.07 -4.93 -9.18
CA GLU A 317 37.38 -4.36 -8.82
C GLU A 317 37.32 -3.60 -7.49
N PHE A 318 36.23 -2.84 -7.27
CA PHE A 318 36.01 -2.13 -6.03
C PHE A 318 35.94 -3.09 -4.83
N LEU A 319 35.14 -4.17 -4.93
CA LEU A 319 34.97 -5.10 -3.82
C LEU A 319 36.21 -5.94 -3.56
N GLU A 320 36.93 -6.38 -4.60
CA GLU A 320 38.20 -7.10 -4.43
C GLU A 320 39.29 -6.22 -3.78
N SER A 321 39.26 -4.91 -4.04
CA SER A 321 40.27 -3.98 -3.53
C SER A 321 39.95 -3.41 -2.14
N VAL A 322 38.67 -3.09 -1.90
CA VAL A 322 38.23 -2.33 -0.72
C VAL A 322 37.52 -3.22 0.31
N HIS A 323 36.86 -4.30 -0.12
CA HIS A 323 36.10 -5.21 0.74
C HIS A 323 36.33 -6.70 0.43
N PRO A 324 37.58 -7.20 0.37
CA PRO A 324 37.88 -8.57 -0.02
C PRO A 324 37.24 -9.62 0.90
N GLU A 325 36.95 -9.27 2.15
CA GLU A 325 36.26 -10.13 3.12
C GLU A 325 34.78 -10.37 2.80
N SER A 326 34.16 -9.50 2.01
CA SER A 326 32.72 -9.56 1.71
C SER A 326 32.38 -10.48 0.52
N VAL A 327 33.40 -11.01 -0.16
CA VAL A 327 33.26 -11.75 -1.43
C VAL A 327 34.11 -13.02 -1.47
N THR A 328 33.65 -14.03 -2.21
CA THR A 328 34.37 -15.30 -2.44
C THR A 328 34.17 -15.77 -3.88
N TYR A 329 35.02 -16.68 -4.36
CA TYR A 329 34.88 -17.26 -5.70
C TYR A 329 34.17 -18.62 -5.65
N SER A 330 33.09 -18.75 -6.42
CA SER A 330 32.35 -20.00 -6.58
C SER A 330 32.04 -20.26 -8.05
N ASN A 331 32.44 -21.44 -8.56
CA ASN A 331 32.26 -21.83 -9.97
C ASN A 331 32.76 -20.79 -10.99
N GLY A 332 33.86 -20.10 -10.67
CA GLY A 332 34.47 -19.08 -11.54
C GLY A 332 33.80 -17.70 -11.50
N ASN A 333 32.74 -17.52 -10.71
CA ASN A 333 32.09 -16.22 -10.50
C ASN A 333 32.41 -15.68 -9.10
N LEU A 334 32.46 -14.35 -8.97
CA LEU A 334 32.54 -13.69 -7.67
C LEU A 334 31.15 -13.67 -7.03
N VAL A 335 31.04 -14.17 -5.80
CA VAL A 335 29.79 -14.24 -5.03
C VAL A 335 29.95 -13.56 -3.68
N ASN A 336 28.85 -13.09 -3.09
CA ASN A 336 28.88 -12.56 -1.72
C ASN A 336 29.14 -13.69 -0.71
N ALA A 337 29.95 -13.41 0.31
CA ALA A 337 30.38 -14.42 1.30
C ALA A 337 29.23 -15.02 2.12
N ASP A 338 28.21 -14.21 2.45
CA ASP A 338 27.07 -14.63 3.29
C ASP A 338 25.89 -15.17 2.46
N HIS A 339 25.93 -14.97 1.13
CA HIS A 339 24.84 -15.31 0.22
C HIS A 339 25.39 -16.00 -1.04
N ASP A 340 25.48 -17.33 -0.99
CA ASP A 340 25.96 -18.22 -2.05
C ASP A 340 25.28 -18.06 -3.43
N SER A 341 24.07 -17.52 -3.43
CA SER A 341 23.24 -17.28 -4.60
C SER A 341 23.31 -15.83 -5.11
N LEU A 342 24.07 -14.95 -4.46
CA LEU A 342 24.30 -13.56 -4.85
C LEU A 342 25.62 -13.47 -5.62
N VAL A 343 25.52 -13.35 -6.94
CA VAL A 343 26.64 -13.22 -7.88
C VAL A 343 26.89 -11.75 -8.21
N ILE A 344 28.16 -11.34 -8.24
CA ILE A 344 28.61 -9.97 -8.46
C ILE A 344 29.12 -9.82 -9.89
N PHE A 345 28.70 -8.74 -10.54
CA PHE A 345 29.07 -8.35 -11.90
C PHE A 345 29.78 -6.99 -11.86
N GLY A 346 30.45 -6.61 -12.95
CA GLY A 346 31.16 -5.33 -13.00
C GLY A 346 30.22 -4.13 -12.89
N ASP A 347 29.00 -4.26 -13.41
CA ASP A 347 27.97 -3.19 -13.46
C ASP A 347 26.90 -3.33 -12.37
N GLY A 348 27.02 -4.29 -11.44
CA GLY A 348 26.00 -4.54 -10.42
C GLY A 348 26.05 -5.94 -9.82
N TYR A 349 24.91 -6.47 -9.38
CA TYR A 349 24.82 -7.82 -8.81
C TYR A 349 23.47 -8.48 -9.11
N TYR A 350 23.44 -9.81 -9.04
CA TYR A 350 22.24 -10.63 -9.16
C TYR A 350 22.15 -11.71 -8.09
N ARG A 351 21.00 -11.83 -7.44
CA ARG A 351 20.71 -12.88 -6.45
C ARG A 351 19.67 -13.86 -6.98
N TYR A 352 20.09 -15.08 -7.30
CA TYR A 352 19.26 -16.10 -7.94
C TYR A 352 18.16 -16.67 -7.05
N SER A 353 18.38 -16.76 -5.74
CA SER A 353 17.43 -17.33 -4.78
C SER A 353 16.15 -16.50 -4.63
N CYS A 354 16.27 -15.17 -4.72
CA CYS A 354 15.15 -14.23 -4.58
C CYS A 354 14.93 -13.37 -5.83
N ASN A 355 15.64 -13.67 -6.92
CA ASN A 355 15.50 -12.99 -8.20
C ASN A 355 15.71 -11.46 -8.11
N GLU A 356 16.69 -11.02 -7.32
CA GLU A 356 16.99 -9.61 -7.05
C GLU A 356 18.18 -9.13 -7.90
N SER A 357 18.14 -7.89 -8.38
CA SER A 357 19.26 -7.25 -9.11
C SER A 357 19.45 -5.81 -8.67
N GLY A 358 20.67 -5.29 -8.63
CA GLY A 358 20.93 -3.89 -8.26
C GLY A 358 22.26 -3.32 -8.77
N THR A 359 22.41 -1.99 -8.65
CA THR A 359 23.60 -1.24 -9.11
C THR A 359 24.72 -1.23 -8.06
N PRO A 360 25.95 -0.76 -8.37
CA PRO A 360 27.05 -0.66 -7.42
C PRO A 360 26.72 0.17 -6.18
N VAL A 361 26.13 1.36 -6.36
CA VAL A 361 25.69 2.21 -5.23
C VAL A 361 24.66 1.46 -4.36
N TYR A 362 23.73 0.75 -4.98
CA TYR A 362 22.71 -0.02 -4.25
C TYR A 362 23.30 -1.20 -3.47
N TYR A 363 24.31 -1.88 -4.04
CA TYR A 363 25.02 -2.95 -3.34
C TYR A 363 25.68 -2.45 -2.05
N LEU A 364 26.47 -1.36 -2.14
CA LEU A 364 27.17 -0.79 -0.99
C LEU A 364 26.21 -0.37 0.12
N THR A 365 25.10 0.26 -0.26
CA THR A 365 24.08 0.72 0.71
C THR A 365 23.33 -0.44 1.37
N LYS A 366 23.06 -1.52 0.63
CA LYS A 366 22.23 -2.64 1.11
C LYS A 366 23.00 -3.74 1.82
N TYR A 367 24.14 -4.17 1.27
CA TYR A 367 24.90 -5.31 1.77
C TYR A 367 26.12 -4.90 2.59
N LEU A 368 26.61 -3.66 2.45
CA LEU A 368 27.77 -3.13 3.17
C LEU A 368 27.44 -1.97 4.13
N ASN A 369 26.15 -1.62 4.28
CA ASN A 369 25.64 -0.59 5.20
C ASN A 369 26.20 0.83 4.99
N TYR A 370 26.62 1.18 3.77
CA TYR A 370 27.02 2.57 3.46
C TYR A 370 25.79 3.49 3.45
N ASN A 371 25.96 4.76 3.84
CA ASN A 371 24.96 5.77 3.47
C ASN A 371 25.14 6.24 2.01
N LEU A 372 24.12 6.89 1.44
CA LEU A 372 24.13 7.23 0.01
C LEU A 372 25.30 8.15 -0.40
N ASN A 373 25.66 9.13 0.43
CA ASN A 373 26.75 10.06 0.13
C ASN A 373 28.10 9.37 0.24
N GLU A 374 28.29 8.53 1.25
CA GLU A 374 29.49 7.71 1.43
C GLU A 374 29.67 6.72 0.29
N ALA A 375 28.60 6.04 -0.14
CA ALA A 375 28.64 5.10 -1.25
C ALA A 375 29.05 5.79 -2.55
N VAL A 376 28.46 6.95 -2.85
CA VAL A 376 28.77 7.73 -4.05
C VAL A 376 30.20 8.27 -4.00
N GLN A 377 30.65 8.78 -2.85
CA GLN A 377 32.02 9.29 -2.70
C GLN A 377 33.06 8.16 -2.79
N ALA A 378 32.82 7.03 -2.14
CA ALA A 378 33.73 5.87 -2.16
C ALA A 378 33.90 5.32 -3.59
N LEU A 379 32.79 5.20 -4.34
CA LEU A 379 32.83 4.70 -5.72
C LEU A 379 33.44 5.70 -6.71
N ILE A 380 33.26 7.01 -6.50
CA ILE A 380 33.88 8.06 -7.36
C ILE A 380 35.36 8.22 -7.06
N ALA A 381 35.75 8.12 -5.78
CA ALA A 381 37.14 8.27 -5.34
C ALA A 381 37.99 7.03 -5.66
N PHE A 382 37.36 5.91 -6.02
CA PHE A 382 38.05 4.71 -6.43
C PHE A 382 38.67 4.87 -7.82
N GLU A 383 39.98 5.12 -7.88
CA GLU A 383 40.77 5.12 -9.11
C GLU A 383 41.16 3.69 -9.51
N GLY A 384 40.15 2.85 -9.76
CA GLY A 384 40.33 1.53 -10.34
C GLY A 384 40.53 1.64 -11.85
N GLY A 385 41.74 1.37 -12.31
CA GLY A 385 42.09 1.36 -13.73
C GLY A 385 42.87 0.12 -14.09
N SER A 386 42.22 -0.82 -14.78
CA SER A 386 42.91 -1.55 -15.84
C SER A 386 42.00 -1.68 -17.05
N GLU A 387 42.48 -1.24 -18.21
CA GLU A 387 42.03 -1.73 -19.51
C GLU A 387 42.34 -3.23 -19.60
N ARG A 388 41.61 -4.05 -18.84
CA ARG A 388 41.48 -5.47 -19.11
C ARG A 388 40.10 -5.66 -19.70
N THR A 389 40.08 -5.83 -21.00
CA THR A 389 38.98 -6.40 -21.79
C THR A 389 38.68 -7.82 -21.29
N ARG A 390 38.16 -7.95 -20.07
CA ARG A 390 37.29 -9.08 -19.73
C ARG A 390 35.93 -8.71 -20.26
N THR A 391 35.40 -9.54 -21.16
CA THR A 391 34.03 -9.43 -21.68
C THR A 391 33.10 -9.31 -20.47
N LEU A 392 32.56 -8.11 -20.21
CA LEU A 392 31.64 -7.92 -19.10
C LEU A 392 30.39 -8.74 -19.42
N VAL A 393 30.17 -9.79 -18.62
CA VAL A 393 28.89 -10.51 -18.64
C VAL A 393 27.87 -9.55 -18.05
N GLU A 394 26.90 -9.09 -18.85
CA GLU A 394 25.84 -8.22 -18.35
C GLU A 394 25.10 -8.88 -17.19
N CYS A 395 24.90 -8.13 -16.11
CA CYS A 395 24.11 -8.60 -14.99
C CYS A 395 22.68 -8.97 -15.44
N PRO A 396 22.16 -10.17 -15.10
CA PRO A 396 20.78 -10.52 -15.37
C PRO A 396 19.82 -9.50 -14.74
N LYS A 397 18.71 -9.21 -15.43
CA LYS A 397 17.67 -8.33 -14.91
C LYS A 397 16.64 -9.15 -14.15
N SER A 398 16.29 -8.72 -12.94
CA SER A 398 15.27 -9.37 -12.12
C SER A 398 13.94 -9.50 -12.89
N LEU A 399 13.39 -10.72 -12.90
CA LEU A 399 12.03 -10.99 -13.38
C LEU A 399 11.05 -10.79 -12.22
N ASN A 400 10.40 -9.63 -12.13
CA ASN A 400 9.31 -9.43 -11.19
C ASN A 400 8.13 -10.37 -11.53
N HIS A 401 8.05 -11.52 -10.86
CA HIS A 401 6.89 -12.40 -10.93
C HIS A 401 5.72 -11.76 -10.20
N THR A 402 4.99 -10.91 -10.91
CA THR A 402 3.71 -10.37 -10.44
C THR A 402 2.62 -11.37 -10.80
N PHE A 403 2.02 -11.98 -9.78
CA PHE A 403 0.79 -12.74 -9.96
C PHE A 403 -0.43 -11.90 -9.60
N TYR A 404 -1.52 -12.22 -10.24
CA TYR A 404 -2.76 -11.46 -10.18
C TYR A 404 -3.86 -12.37 -9.66
N ARG A 405 -4.56 -11.97 -8.60
CA ARG A 405 -5.89 -12.51 -8.25
C ARG A 405 -6.94 -11.82 -9.13
N PRO A 406 -7.60 -12.49 -10.09
CA PRO A 406 -8.78 -11.97 -10.77
C PRO A 406 -9.82 -11.53 -9.76
N CYS A 407 -10.33 -10.31 -9.98
CA CYS A 407 -11.55 -9.88 -9.32
C CYS A 407 -12.66 -10.80 -9.76
N ASP A 408 -13.40 -11.36 -8.79
CA ASP A 408 -14.39 -12.43 -8.91
C ASP A 408 -14.92 -12.61 -10.33
N ASN A 409 -14.11 -13.29 -11.13
CA ASN A 409 -14.47 -13.69 -12.46
C ASN A 409 -15.17 -15.02 -12.25
N VAL A 410 -16.50 -14.99 -12.31
CA VAL A 410 -17.36 -16.15 -12.09
C VAL A 410 -16.83 -17.34 -12.89
N LEU A 411 -16.45 -17.13 -14.16
CA LEU A 411 -15.91 -18.18 -15.03
C LEU A 411 -14.52 -18.69 -14.60
N ALA A 412 -13.63 -17.83 -14.12
CA ALA A 412 -12.30 -18.27 -13.65
C ALA A 412 -12.38 -18.99 -12.29
N ASN A 413 -13.28 -18.52 -11.41
CA ASN A 413 -13.57 -19.19 -10.14
C ASN A 413 -14.26 -20.53 -10.40
N GLU A 414 -15.19 -20.60 -11.35
CA GLU A 414 -15.82 -21.86 -11.78
C GLU A 414 -14.81 -22.80 -12.41
N ALA A 415 -13.90 -22.34 -13.27
CA ALA A 415 -12.85 -23.19 -13.85
C ALA A 415 -11.90 -23.74 -12.79
N VAL A 416 -11.47 -22.93 -11.81
CA VAL A 416 -10.64 -23.41 -10.71
C VAL A 416 -11.42 -24.35 -9.79
N LYS A 417 -12.70 -24.07 -9.51
CA LYS A 417 -13.56 -24.98 -8.75
C LYS A 417 -13.73 -26.30 -9.50
N ALA A 418 -14.01 -26.28 -10.79
CA ALA A 418 -14.11 -27.46 -11.65
C ALA A 418 -12.80 -28.26 -11.65
N TYR A 419 -11.64 -27.61 -11.80
CA TYR A 419 -10.34 -28.27 -11.65
C TYR A 419 -10.21 -28.98 -10.28
N LEU A 420 -10.54 -28.30 -9.19
CA LEU A 420 -10.43 -28.87 -7.85
C LEU A 420 -11.45 -29.98 -7.61
N THR A 421 -12.67 -29.88 -8.14
CA THR A 421 -13.75 -30.85 -7.88
C THR A 421 -13.77 -32.00 -8.88
N GLU A 422 -13.59 -31.74 -10.16
CA GLU A 422 -13.71 -32.72 -11.25
C GLU A 422 -12.38 -33.43 -11.51
N GLU A 423 -11.27 -32.68 -11.64
CA GLU A 423 -9.97 -33.29 -11.90
C GLU A 423 -9.31 -33.78 -10.61
N ARG A 424 -9.36 -33.00 -9.54
CA ARG A 424 -8.72 -33.34 -8.24
C ARG A 424 -9.64 -34.06 -7.27
N ALA A 425 -10.89 -34.31 -7.66
CA ALA A 425 -11.87 -35.05 -6.90
C ALA A 425 -12.08 -34.50 -5.47
N LEU A 426 -11.98 -33.19 -5.25
CA LEU A 426 -12.27 -32.54 -3.96
C LEU A 426 -13.77 -32.20 -3.85
N SER A 427 -14.30 -32.18 -2.63
CA SER A 427 -15.68 -31.84 -2.32
C SER A 427 -15.95 -30.37 -2.55
N LYS A 428 -16.99 -30.08 -3.35
CA LYS A 428 -17.45 -28.72 -3.63
C LYS A 428 -17.70 -27.91 -2.35
N ASN A 429 -18.26 -28.52 -1.31
CA ASN A 429 -18.53 -27.84 -0.04
C ASN A 429 -17.25 -27.37 0.67
N VAL A 430 -16.19 -28.17 0.62
CA VAL A 430 -14.89 -27.81 1.23
C VAL A 430 -14.23 -26.71 0.42
N ILE A 431 -14.27 -26.82 -0.91
CA ILE A 431 -13.71 -25.81 -1.82
C ILE A 431 -14.45 -24.47 -1.67
N ASP A 432 -15.78 -24.46 -1.73
CA ASP A 432 -16.59 -23.25 -1.57
C ASP A 432 -16.30 -22.57 -0.23
N ARG A 433 -16.21 -23.33 0.87
CA ARG A 433 -15.80 -22.81 2.17
C ARG A 433 -14.41 -22.16 2.15
N LEU A 434 -13.42 -22.81 1.53
CA LEU A 434 -12.06 -22.25 1.46
C LEU A 434 -11.97 -21.01 0.57
N PHE A 435 -12.83 -20.92 -0.46
CA PHE A 435 -13.01 -19.71 -1.26
C PHE A 435 -13.61 -18.57 -0.42
N ASP A 436 -14.67 -18.85 0.34
CA ASP A 436 -15.32 -17.87 1.23
C ASP A 436 -14.36 -17.37 2.33
N GLU A 437 -13.53 -18.26 2.87
CA GLU A 437 -12.47 -17.93 3.84
C GLU A 437 -11.29 -17.17 3.21
N GLY A 438 -11.28 -17.02 1.88
CA GLY A 438 -10.20 -16.36 1.14
C GLY A 438 -8.86 -17.11 1.21
N LYS A 439 -8.89 -18.42 1.51
CA LYS A 439 -7.72 -19.30 1.58
C LYS A 439 -7.30 -19.83 0.22
N ILE A 440 -8.27 -19.98 -0.68
CA ILE A 440 -8.05 -20.31 -2.09
C ILE A 440 -8.77 -19.31 -2.99
N TYR A 441 -8.19 -19.02 -4.14
CA TYR A 441 -8.83 -18.20 -5.17
C TYR A 441 -8.19 -18.42 -6.54
N SER A 442 -8.87 -18.03 -7.62
CA SER A 442 -8.28 -18.04 -8.95
C SER A 442 -7.16 -17.01 -9.09
N ALA A 443 -6.14 -17.29 -9.89
CA ALA A 443 -5.00 -16.42 -10.13
C ALA A 443 -4.52 -16.51 -11.59
N SER A 444 -3.80 -15.50 -12.07
CA SER A 444 -3.07 -15.52 -13.33
C SER A 444 -1.66 -15.00 -13.15
N VAL A 445 -0.72 -15.49 -13.95
CA VAL A 445 0.69 -15.08 -13.89
C VAL A 445 1.15 -14.64 -15.26
N LYS A 446 1.56 -13.37 -15.36
CA LYS A 446 1.93 -12.75 -16.63
C LYS A 446 3.08 -13.52 -17.29
N GLY A 447 2.86 -13.96 -18.53
CA GLY A 447 3.85 -14.71 -19.32
C GLY A 447 4.06 -16.16 -18.90
N GLN A 448 3.25 -16.69 -17.97
CA GLN A 448 3.38 -18.05 -17.43
C GLN A 448 2.07 -18.86 -17.51
N GLY A 449 0.90 -18.21 -17.44
CA GLY A 449 -0.40 -18.87 -17.62
C GLY A 449 -1.56 -17.99 -17.15
N LYS A 450 -2.77 -18.29 -17.60
CA LYS A 450 -3.97 -17.51 -17.31
C LYS A 450 -4.83 -18.12 -16.20
N GLN A 451 -4.69 -19.40 -15.91
CA GLN A 451 -5.48 -20.07 -14.87
C GLN A 451 -4.58 -20.79 -13.85
N TYR A 452 -4.53 -20.23 -12.65
CA TYR A 452 -3.91 -20.83 -11.49
C TYR A 452 -4.93 -20.91 -10.36
N VAL A 453 -4.87 -21.98 -9.58
CA VAL A 453 -5.38 -21.94 -8.21
C VAL A 453 -4.29 -21.34 -7.31
N CYS A 454 -4.65 -20.29 -6.58
CA CYS A 454 -3.80 -19.68 -5.57
C CYS A 454 -4.20 -20.16 -4.19
N PHE A 455 -3.27 -20.77 -3.48
CA PHE A 455 -3.35 -21.06 -2.06
C PHE A 455 -2.63 -19.95 -1.32
N SER A 456 -3.39 -19.08 -0.66
CA SER A 456 -2.89 -17.85 -0.09
C SER A 456 -2.80 -17.89 1.43
N ASN A 457 -1.66 -17.47 1.96
CA ASN A 457 -1.47 -17.03 3.32
C ASN A 457 -1.05 -15.55 3.31
N ASN A 458 -2.06 -14.68 3.22
CA ASN A 458 -1.86 -13.23 3.07
C ASN A 458 -1.06 -12.59 4.21
N LYS A 459 -0.98 -13.22 5.39
CA LYS A 459 -0.33 -12.64 6.57
C LYS A 459 1.18 -12.60 6.46
N ILE A 460 1.75 -13.66 5.90
CA ILE A 460 3.19 -13.79 5.67
C ILE A 460 3.52 -13.61 4.18
N ASN A 461 2.61 -12.96 3.43
CA ASN A 461 2.70 -12.77 1.98
C ASN A 461 3.12 -14.04 1.25
N PHE A 462 2.56 -15.20 1.59
CA PHE A 462 2.94 -16.48 0.99
C PHE A 462 1.83 -17.00 0.09
N TYR A 463 2.19 -17.33 -1.15
CA TYR A 463 1.25 -17.74 -2.17
C TYR A 463 1.81 -18.92 -2.96
N ILE A 464 1.08 -20.03 -2.98
CA ILE A 464 1.36 -21.17 -3.86
C ILE A 464 0.39 -21.09 -5.03
N LEU A 465 0.91 -20.99 -6.24
CA LEU A 465 0.15 -20.98 -7.47
C LEU A 465 0.32 -22.30 -8.16
N ARG A 466 -0.77 -23.04 -8.35
CA ARG A 466 -0.78 -24.27 -9.15
C ARG A 466 -1.51 -24.00 -10.44
N ASN A 467 -0.85 -24.23 -11.56
CA ASN A 467 -1.45 -24.03 -12.87
C ASN A 467 -2.52 -25.08 -13.13
N THR A 468 -3.65 -24.66 -13.67
CA THR A 468 -4.77 -25.52 -14.05
C THR A 468 -4.85 -25.70 -15.57
N GLU A 469 -4.04 -24.98 -16.35
CA GLU A 469 -3.92 -25.15 -17.81
C GLU A 469 -2.88 -26.26 -18.15
N PRO A 470 -3.10 -27.04 -19.23
CA PRO A 470 -2.21 -28.13 -19.63
C PRO A 470 -0.81 -27.72 -20.10
N ASP A 471 -0.63 -26.48 -20.56
CA ASP A 471 0.53 -26.01 -21.32
C ASP A 471 1.47 -25.05 -20.56
N GLY A 472 1.17 -24.73 -19.30
CA GLY A 472 1.95 -23.77 -18.51
C GLY A 472 2.81 -24.37 -17.39
N THR A 473 3.54 -23.51 -16.69
CA THR A 473 4.42 -23.92 -15.58
C THR A 473 3.61 -24.44 -14.39
N GLN A 474 3.83 -25.71 -14.00
CA GLN A 474 2.92 -26.42 -13.09
C GLN A 474 2.75 -25.79 -11.71
N LYS A 475 3.80 -25.17 -11.14
CA LYS A 475 3.78 -24.62 -9.78
C LYS A 475 4.71 -23.41 -9.68
N LEU A 476 4.21 -22.33 -9.08
CA LEU A 476 4.99 -21.14 -8.72
C LEU A 476 4.77 -20.84 -7.23
N ILE A 477 5.84 -20.45 -6.54
CA ILE A 477 5.77 -19.99 -5.15
C ILE A 477 6.18 -18.53 -5.16
N ILE A 478 5.33 -17.67 -4.64
CA ILE A 478 5.57 -16.23 -4.56
C ILE A 478 5.46 -15.86 -3.09
N SER A 479 6.56 -15.40 -2.52
CA SER A 479 6.56 -14.92 -1.15
C SER A 479 7.67 -13.93 -0.85
N ASP A 480 7.37 -13.01 0.06
CA ASP A 480 8.38 -12.13 0.68
C ASP A 480 9.17 -12.88 1.77
N ASP A 481 8.66 -14.02 2.26
CA ASP A 481 9.31 -14.89 3.25
C ASP A 481 9.63 -16.26 2.63
N SER A 482 10.92 -16.60 2.58
CA SER A 482 11.41 -17.87 2.07
C SER A 482 10.89 -19.11 2.83
N TYR A 483 10.38 -18.92 4.05
CA TYR A 483 9.90 -19.97 4.94
C TYR A 483 8.38 -19.96 5.14
N GLY A 484 7.64 -19.28 4.26
CA GLY A 484 6.18 -19.26 4.34
C GLY A 484 5.50 -20.60 4.08
N PHE A 485 4.24 -20.71 4.50
CA PHE A 485 3.39 -21.89 4.39
C PHE A 485 1.91 -21.51 4.21
N TRP A 486 1.11 -22.45 3.72
CA TRP A 486 -0.35 -22.29 3.61
C TRP A 486 -1.07 -23.17 4.63
N PHE A 487 -2.24 -22.75 5.15
CA PHE A 487 -2.99 -23.58 6.11
C PHE A 487 -4.48 -23.28 6.17
N PHE A 488 -5.25 -24.28 6.63
CA PHE A 488 -6.66 -24.16 7.00
C PHE A 488 -6.99 -25.06 8.22
N THR A 489 -8.22 -24.98 8.74
CA THR A 489 -8.68 -25.81 9.86
C THR A 489 -10.09 -26.35 9.64
N SER A 490 -10.41 -27.46 10.32
CA SER A 490 -11.72 -28.12 10.31
C SER A 490 -12.77 -27.49 11.24
N GLU A 491 -12.40 -26.49 12.05
CA GLU A 491 -13.24 -25.98 13.14
C GLU A 491 -14.56 -25.28 12.73
N SER A 492 -15.43 -25.02 13.72
CA SER A 492 -16.60 -24.14 13.56
C SER A 492 -16.20 -22.68 13.28
N GLN A 493 -17.10 -21.86 12.74
CA GLN A 493 -16.77 -20.47 12.35
C GLN A 493 -16.23 -19.61 13.51
N ASN A 494 -16.71 -19.81 14.73
CA ASN A 494 -16.27 -19.03 15.90
C ASN A 494 -14.86 -19.45 16.34
N THR A 495 -14.62 -20.74 16.53
CA THR A 495 -13.29 -21.27 16.88
C THR A 495 -12.26 -21.05 15.77
N ARG A 496 -12.69 -21.04 14.50
CA ARG A 496 -11.88 -20.61 13.35
C ARG A 496 -11.38 -19.18 13.52
N ARG A 497 -12.29 -18.25 13.84
CA ARG A 497 -11.93 -16.84 14.08
C ARG A 497 -10.91 -16.74 15.21
N ASP A 498 -11.06 -17.52 16.28
CA ASP A 498 -10.12 -17.50 17.40
C ASP A 498 -8.73 -18.01 17.02
N ILE A 499 -8.63 -19.12 16.27
CA ILE A 499 -7.34 -19.64 15.77
C ILE A 499 -6.69 -18.65 14.80
N PHE A 500 -7.48 -18.06 13.89
CA PHE A 500 -6.97 -17.03 13.00
C PHE A 500 -6.58 -15.76 13.77
N ASN A 501 -7.37 -15.31 14.73
CA ASN A 501 -7.09 -14.14 15.58
C ASN A 501 -5.83 -14.32 16.43
N TYR A 502 -5.61 -15.53 16.98
CA TYR A 502 -4.36 -15.88 17.66
C TYR A 502 -3.17 -15.67 16.73
N PHE A 503 -3.24 -16.23 15.52
CA PHE A 503 -2.20 -16.06 14.52
C PHE A 503 -2.04 -14.60 14.05
N GLU A 504 -3.14 -13.83 14.06
CA GLU A 504 -3.15 -12.42 13.66
C GLU A 504 -2.60 -11.45 14.72
N LYS A 505 -2.75 -11.76 16.01
CA LYS A 505 -2.43 -10.86 17.12
C LYS A 505 -1.37 -11.38 18.09
N GLN A 506 -0.89 -12.62 17.91
CA GLN A 506 0.04 -13.30 18.83
C GLN A 506 -0.43 -13.18 20.28
N ASN A 507 -1.72 -13.40 20.51
CA ASN A 507 -2.37 -13.07 21.77
C ASN A 507 -2.41 -14.30 22.69
N GLU A 508 -1.73 -14.22 23.85
CA GLU A 508 -1.53 -15.34 24.78
C GLU A 508 -2.84 -15.89 25.38
N ASP A 509 -3.91 -15.09 25.40
CA ASP A 509 -5.22 -15.47 25.96
C ASP A 509 -5.99 -16.53 25.15
N TYR A 510 -5.59 -16.82 23.91
CA TYR A 510 -6.29 -17.78 23.05
C TYR A 510 -5.54 -19.12 22.97
N SER A 511 -6.00 -20.11 23.75
CA SER A 511 -5.50 -21.49 23.65
C SER A 511 -6.40 -22.32 22.74
N TYR A 512 -5.89 -22.76 21.60
CA TYR A 512 -6.49 -23.84 20.81
C TYR A 512 -5.77 -25.16 21.14
N LYS A 513 -6.49 -26.28 21.10
CA LYS A 513 -5.92 -27.61 21.36
C LYS A 513 -6.31 -28.55 20.24
N LEU A 514 -5.59 -28.44 19.11
CA LEU A 514 -5.84 -29.24 17.92
C LEU A 514 -4.56 -29.91 17.42
N PRO A 515 -4.66 -31.11 16.82
CA PRO A 515 -3.54 -31.71 16.14
C PRO A 515 -3.19 -30.93 14.87
N LEU A 516 -1.90 -30.90 14.55
CA LEU A 516 -1.31 -30.23 13.40
C LEU A 516 -0.89 -31.28 12.37
N PHE A 517 -1.55 -31.29 11.23
CA PHE A 517 -1.22 -32.13 10.08
C PHE A 517 -0.35 -31.36 9.10
N VAL A 518 0.91 -31.75 8.95
CA VAL A 518 1.88 -31.11 8.07
C VAL A 518 2.02 -31.91 6.78
N CYS A 519 1.58 -31.33 5.68
CA CYS A 519 1.53 -31.93 4.35
C CYS A 519 2.52 -31.24 3.40
N GLU A 520 2.91 -31.93 2.33
CA GLU A 520 3.82 -31.39 1.32
C GLU A 520 3.14 -30.33 0.45
N SER A 521 1.93 -30.63 -0.04
CA SER A 521 1.15 -29.75 -0.90
C SER A 521 -0.19 -29.36 -0.28
N SER A 522 -0.75 -28.25 -0.78
CA SER A 522 -2.03 -27.73 -0.35
C SER A 522 -3.22 -28.58 -0.81
N ILE A 523 -3.11 -29.26 -1.96
CA ILE A 523 -4.13 -30.20 -2.43
C ILE A 523 -4.14 -31.45 -1.53
N ASP A 524 -2.96 -31.94 -1.11
CA ASP A 524 -2.86 -33.09 -0.20
C ASP A 524 -3.41 -32.78 1.18
N ALA A 525 -3.17 -31.57 1.69
CA ALA A 525 -3.75 -31.13 2.96
C ALA A 525 -5.28 -31.16 2.94
N ILE A 526 -5.91 -30.74 1.82
CA ILE A 526 -7.37 -30.81 1.66
C ILE A 526 -7.81 -32.27 1.47
N SER A 527 -7.08 -33.05 0.68
CA SER A 527 -7.41 -34.45 0.40
C SER A 527 -7.35 -35.32 1.66
N LEU A 528 -6.34 -35.12 2.51
CA LEU A 528 -6.22 -35.79 3.81
C LEU A 528 -7.40 -35.45 4.72
N TYR A 529 -7.84 -34.19 4.74
CA TYR A 529 -9.04 -33.80 5.50
C TYR A 529 -10.29 -34.53 4.98
N GLU A 530 -10.48 -34.64 3.66
CA GLU A 530 -11.64 -35.39 3.10
C GLU A 530 -11.57 -36.90 3.31
N LEU A 531 -10.37 -37.48 3.33
CA LEU A 531 -10.19 -38.90 3.59
C LEU A 531 -10.44 -39.28 5.04
N THR A 532 -10.05 -38.41 5.97
CA THR A 532 -10.02 -38.71 7.40
C THR A 532 -11.14 -38.07 8.22
N GLU A 533 -11.66 -36.93 7.76
CA GLU A 533 -12.60 -36.04 8.47
C GLU A 533 -12.18 -35.71 9.92
N LYS A 534 -10.88 -35.80 10.21
CA LYS A 534 -10.35 -35.57 11.54
C LYS A 534 -10.36 -34.08 11.88
N ARG A 535 -10.62 -33.80 13.15
CA ARG A 535 -10.54 -32.44 13.70
C ARG A 535 -9.07 -32.02 13.80
N GLY A 536 -8.67 -30.91 13.19
CA GLY A 536 -7.27 -30.47 13.18
C GLY A 536 -6.98 -29.19 12.40
N ILE A 537 -5.70 -28.81 12.43
CA ILE A 537 -5.12 -27.76 11.59
C ILE A 537 -4.30 -28.46 10.51
N TYR A 538 -4.57 -28.13 9.25
CA TYR A 538 -3.95 -28.73 8.08
C TYR A 538 -3.06 -27.70 7.40
N VAL A 539 -1.76 -28.00 7.30
CA VAL A 539 -0.74 -27.07 6.81
C VAL A 539 -0.03 -27.68 5.61
N ALA A 540 0.28 -26.84 4.62
CA ALA A 540 1.06 -27.20 3.44
C ALA A 540 2.33 -26.34 3.35
N MET A 541 3.47 -27.02 3.23
CA MET A 541 4.78 -26.38 3.13
C MET A 541 5.06 -25.80 1.73
N GLY A 542 4.34 -26.28 0.71
CA GLY A 542 4.66 -25.93 -0.67
C GLY A 542 5.93 -26.62 -1.16
N GLY A 543 6.29 -27.77 -0.58
CA GLY A 543 7.50 -28.56 -0.87
C GLY A 543 8.28 -28.89 0.40
N LEU A 544 9.10 -29.93 0.36
CA LEU A 544 9.87 -30.42 1.52
C LEU A 544 11.03 -29.47 1.86
N LYS A 545 10.79 -28.51 2.76
CA LYS A 545 11.79 -27.54 3.25
C LYS A 545 11.87 -27.55 4.78
N ASN A 546 13.06 -27.75 5.33
CA ASN A 546 13.25 -27.80 6.79
C ASN A 546 12.99 -26.45 7.46
N GLY A 547 13.49 -25.34 6.92
CA GLY A 547 13.21 -24.02 7.51
C GLY A 547 11.72 -23.65 7.52
N THR A 548 10.96 -24.04 6.48
CA THR A 548 9.49 -23.88 6.46
C THR A 548 8.84 -24.75 7.53
N PHE A 549 9.30 -25.99 7.71
CA PHE A 549 8.80 -26.88 8.76
C PHE A 549 9.03 -26.29 10.15
N ASP A 550 10.24 -25.81 10.45
CA ASP A 550 10.56 -25.20 11.74
C ASP A 550 9.69 -23.96 11.98
N ASN A 551 9.49 -23.12 10.95
CA ASN A 551 8.59 -21.97 11.00
C ASN A 551 7.13 -22.37 11.30
N ILE A 552 6.65 -23.47 10.71
CA ILE A 552 5.31 -24.00 10.99
C ILE A 552 5.19 -24.43 12.45
N ILE A 553 6.14 -25.17 12.99
CA ILE A 553 6.07 -25.63 14.38
C ILE A 553 6.08 -24.44 15.35
N ASN A 554 6.95 -23.45 15.10
CA ASN A 554 7.02 -22.23 15.89
C ASN A 554 5.74 -21.38 15.77
N SER A 555 5.06 -21.45 14.62
CA SER A 555 3.80 -20.76 14.35
C SER A 555 2.60 -21.40 15.06
N PHE A 556 2.69 -22.67 15.44
CA PHE A 556 1.62 -23.41 16.10
C PHE A 556 2.06 -24.04 17.43
N PRO A 557 2.50 -23.24 18.42
CA PRO A 557 3.07 -23.76 19.67
C PRO A 557 2.05 -24.50 20.54
N ASN A 558 0.75 -24.24 20.36
CA ASN A 558 -0.35 -24.85 21.12
C ASN A 558 -0.93 -26.13 20.47
N ALA A 559 -0.31 -26.65 19.40
CA ALA A 559 -0.74 -27.89 18.77
C ALA A 559 -0.65 -29.07 19.75
N THR A 560 -1.70 -29.88 19.85
CA THR A 560 -1.73 -31.03 20.79
C THR A 560 -0.85 -32.19 20.35
N GLU A 561 -0.71 -32.35 19.04
CA GLU A 561 0.08 -33.40 18.41
C GLU A 561 0.55 -32.87 17.05
N ILE A 562 1.77 -33.19 16.63
CA ILE A 562 2.28 -32.88 15.30
C ILE A 562 2.36 -34.18 14.51
N ILE A 563 1.69 -34.20 13.36
CA ILE A 563 1.55 -35.35 12.49
C ILE A 563 2.11 -34.99 11.11
N LEU A 564 3.14 -35.72 10.68
CA LEU A 564 3.72 -35.61 9.34
C LEU A 564 2.91 -36.48 8.38
N ALA A 565 2.29 -35.83 7.39
CA ALA A 565 1.47 -36.45 6.36
C ALA A 565 2.03 -36.08 4.97
N VAL A 566 3.33 -36.34 4.78
CA VAL A 566 4.02 -36.14 3.50
C VAL A 566 3.87 -37.36 2.59
N ASP A 567 4.20 -37.17 1.31
CA ASP A 567 4.05 -38.18 0.26
C ASP A 567 4.77 -39.50 0.60
N ASN A 568 4.25 -40.59 0.03
CA ASN A 568 4.83 -41.92 0.17
C ASN A 568 5.88 -42.16 -0.92
N ASP A 569 6.94 -41.35 -0.90
CA ASP A 569 8.05 -41.44 -1.83
C ASP A 569 9.41 -41.34 -1.11
N PRO A 570 10.54 -41.59 -1.81
CA PRO A 570 11.87 -41.50 -1.20
C PRO A 570 12.21 -40.13 -0.61
N ALA A 571 11.63 -39.05 -1.13
CA ALA A 571 11.87 -37.69 -0.65
C ALA A 571 11.14 -37.44 0.68
N GLY A 572 9.86 -37.83 0.77
CA GLY A 572 9.08 -37.82 2.00
C GLY A 572 9.67 -38.72 3.08
N ASP A 573 10.15 -39.91 2.71
CA ASP A 573 10.87 -40.82 3.62
C ASP A 573 12.12 -40.16 4.20
N LYS A 574 12.94 -39.54 3.35
CA LYS A 574 14.15 -38.83 3.77
C LYS A 574 13.83 -37.64 4.68
N PHE A 575 12.77 -36.90 4.38
CA PHE A 575 12.35 -35.73 5.17
C PHE A 575 11.90 -36.12 6.58
N CYS A 576 11.21 -37.26 6.73
CA CYS A 576 10.73 -37.74 8.02
C CYS A 576 11.80 -38.49 8.83
N LYS A 577 12.85 -39.03 8.20
CA LYS A 577 13.82 -39.95 8.83
C LYS A 577 14.43 -39.45 10.15
N TYR A 578 14.65 -38.13 10.28
CA TYR A 578 15.28 -37.52 11.45
C TYR A 578 14.31 -36.67 12.29
N LYS A 579 13.01 -36.79 12.04
CA LYS A 579 11.98 -36.02 12.73
C LYS A 579 11.26 -36.91 13.73
N ASN A 580 11.30 -36.56 15.01
CA ASN A 580 10.67 -37.33 16.08
C ASN A 580 9.17 -37.00 16.23
N TYR A 581 8.44 -37.03 15.11
CA TYR A 581 7.00 -36.77 15.06
C TYR A 581 6.27 -37.95 14.44
N LYS A 582 4.99 -38.12 14.80
CA LYS A 582 4.15 -39.18 14.26
C LYS A 582 4.01 -39.01 12.75
N ARG A 583 4.21 -40.09 12.00
CA ARG A 583 4.05 -40.09 10.54
C ARG A 583 2.85 -40.95 10.12
N ILE A 584 2.04 -40.40 9.24
CA ILE A 584 1.02 -41.13 8.49
C ILE A 584 1.39 -41.09 7.00
N LYS A 585 1.03 -42.14 6.25
CA LYS A 585 1.34 -42.28 4.83
C LYS A 585 0.06 -42.52 4.02
N PRO A 586 -0.03 -41.98 2.79
CA PRO A 586 -1.03 -42.41 1.83
C PRO A 586 -0.78 -43.86 1.40
N GLU A 587 -1.83 -44.54 0.92
CA GLU A 587 -1.75 -45.90 0.36
C GLU A 587 -1.10 -45.89 -1.03
N ALA A 588 -1.43 -44.88 -1.84
CA ALA A 588 -0.82 -44.58 -3.12
C ALA A 588 0.39 -43.63 -2.96
N LYS A 589 0.73 -42.86 -3.99
CA LYS A 589 1.88 -41.95 -3.96
C LYS A 589 1.61 -40.73 -3.06
N ASP A 590 0.46 -40.09 -3.22
CA ASP A 590 0.05 -38.88 -2.50
C ASP A 590 -1.41 -38.98 -2.02
N TRP A 591 -1.81 -38.05 -1.13
CA TRP A 591 -3.15 -38.09 -0.53
C TRP A 591 -4.25 -37.74 -1.54
N ASN A 592 -3.94 -37.00 -2.60
CA ASN A 592 -4.89 -36.70 -3.66
C ASN A 592 -5.21 -37.95 -4.51
N GLU A 593 -4.20 -38.76 -4.80
CA GLU A 593 -4.35 -40.03 -5.51
C GLU A 593 -5.21 -41.02 -4.71
N ASP A 594 -5.01 -41.14 -3.39
CA ASP A 594 -5.87 -41.93 -2.51
C ASP A 594 -7.34 -41.49 -2.57
N LEU A 595 -7.58 -40.18 -2.54
CA LEU A 595 -8.93 -39.63 -2.62
C LEU A 595 -9.59 -39.91 -3.98
N GLN A 596 -8.83 -39.77 -5.07
CA GLN A 596 -9.30 -40.09 -6.42
C GLN A 596 -9.63 -41.58 -6.55
N ASN A 597 -8.78 -42.46 -6.01
CA ASN A 597 -9.01 -43.91 -6.02
C ASN A 597 -10.27 -44.28 -5.23
N LYS A 598 -10.47 -43.69 -4.05
CA LYS A 598 -11.66 -43.90 -3.21
C LYS A 598 -12.96 -43.43 -3.88
N LYS A 599 -12.92 -42.39 -4.72
CA LYS A 599 -14.10 -41.87 -5.45
C LYS A 599 -14.37 -42.60 -6.78
N ARG A 600 -13.39 -43.35 -7.29
CA ARG A 600 -13.52 -44.19 -8.50
C ARG A 600 -13.93 -45.63 -8.20
N ALA A 601 -13.58 -46.13 -7.01
CA ALA A 601 -14.06 -47.41 -6.46
C ALA A 601 -15.52 -47.29 -6.02
#